data_AF-A0A7S1FSV8-F1
#
_entry.id   AF-A0A7S1FSV8-F1
#
_cell.length_a   1.000
_cell.length_b   1.000
_cell.length_c   1.000
_cell.angle_alpha   90.00
_cell.angle_beta   90.00
_cell.angle_gamma   90.00
#
_symmetry.space_group_name_H-M   'P 1'
#
loop_
_entity.id
_entity.type
_entity.pdbx_description
1 polymer ?
#
loop_
_entity_poly.entity_id
_entity_poly.type
_entity_poly.pdbx_seq_one_letter_code
_entity_poly.pdbx_strand_id
1 'polypeptide(L)'
;PPPFRVQHIPSLPDPDRAQALLERLRSEFLPLVTARGYALISVTEMCCCGDGLDHLPGRRRRPARRMPSNVLGYNLTTGRRHSIHLRMRRPKSHALLSYEEVAGTLCHELAHCERGPHDVQFYTIMESIEEQHAAYLAKGLVVDRAGFPLE
;
A
#
# COMPACT_ATOMS: atom_id res chain seq x y z
N PRO A 1 -11.03 4.20 -13.64
CA PRO A 1 -9.71 4.86 -13.48
C PRO A 1 -8.61 3.82 -13.73
N PRO A 2 -7.45 4.19 -14.29
CA PRO A 2 -6.35 3.24 -14.42
C PRO A 2 -5.92 2.73 -13.02
N PRO A 3 -5.45 1.49 -12.90
CA PRO A 3 -4.99 0.96 -11.62
C PRO A 3 -3.86 1.83 -11.07
N PHE A 4 -3.82 2.00 -9.74
CA PHE A 4 -2.73 2.72 -9.10
C PHE A 4 -1.40 2.01 -9.34
N ARG A 5 -0.31 2.79 -9.39
CA ARG A 5 1.03 2.24 -9.62
C ARG A 5 1.58 1.60 -8.36
N VAL A 6 2.41 0.58 -8.54
CA VAL A 6 3.19 0.01 -7.46
C VAL A 6 4.67 -0.04 -7.81
N GLN A 7 5.53 0.19 -6.81
CA GLN A 7 6.98 0.20 -7.01
C GLN A 7 7.71 -0.18 -5.72
N HIS A 8 8.51 -1.24 -5.78
CA HIS A 8 9.46 -1.63 -4.73
C HIS A 8 10.78 -0.84 -4.86
N ILE A 9 11.68 -0.99 -3.88
CA ILE A 9 13.05 -0.45 -3.92
C ILE A 9 13.98 -1.51 -4.52
N PRO A 10 14.44 -1.39 -5.79
CA PRO A 10 15.12 -2.46 -6.51
C PRO A 10 16.48 -2.87 -5.92
N SER A 11 17.12 -1.98 -5.17
CA SER A 11 18.43 -2.24 -4.56
C SER A 11 18.37 -3.00 -3.23
N LEU A 12 17.18 -3.36 -2.73
CA LEU A 12 17.02 -4.12 -1.49
C LEU A 12 16.95 -5.62 -1.75
N PRO A 13 17.27 -6.48 -0.74
CA PRO A 13 17.21 -7.93 -0.87
C PRO A 13 15.84 -8.45 -1.33
N ASP A 14 15.74 -9.60 -2.00
CA ASP A 14 14.45 -10.15 -2.46
C ASP A 14 13.53 -9.16 -3.22
N PRO A 15 14.03 -8.39 -4.21
CA PRO A 15 13.23 -7.35 -4.87
C PRO A 15 12.01 -7.93 -5.61
N ASP A 16 12.14 -9.12 -6.21
CA ASP A 16 11.04 -9.80 -6.89
C ASP A 16 9.91 -10.18 -5.95
N ARG A 17 10.25 -10.61 -4.71
CA ARG A 17 9.24 -10.93 -3.68
C ARG A 17 8.55 -9.66 -3.19
N ALA A 18 9.28 -8.57 -3.04
CA ALA A 18 8.70 -7.27 -2.68
C ALA A 18 7.75 -6.76 -3.78
N GLN A 19 8.17 -6.84 -5.04
CA GLN A 19 7.28 -6.50 -6.17
C GLN A 19 6.06 -7.41 -6.18
N ALA A 20 6.21 -8.71 -5.92
CA ALA A 20 5.10 -9.64 -5.91
C ALA A 20 4.08 -9.35 -4.80
N LEU A 21 4.55 -8.95 -3.61
CA LEU A 21 3.69 -8.53 -2.51
C LEU A 21 2.90 -7.26 -2.88
N LEU A 22 3.55 -6.25 -3.47
CA LEU A 22 2.88 -5.03 -3.94
C LEU A 22 1.85 -5.30 -5.03
N GLU A 23 2.18 -6.17 -5.97
CA GLU A 23 1.28 -6.62 -7.04
C GLU A 23 0.04 -7.32 -6.47
N ARG A 24 0.22 -8.17 -5.45
CA ARG A 24 -0.89 -8.80 -4.73
C ARG A 24 -1.78 -7.74 -4.09
N LEU A 25 -1.22 -6.82 -3.29
CA LEU A 25 -1.98 -5.72 -2.68
C LEU A 25 -2.76 -4.92 -3.73
N ARG A 26 -2.15 -4.63 -4.88
CA ARG A 26 -2.85 -3.94 -5.97
C ARG A 26 -4.06 -4.73 -6.45
N SER A 27 -3.90 -6.02 -6.71
CA SER A 27 -4.99 -6.88 -7.19
C SER A 27 -6.14 -6.94 -6.18
N GLU A 28 -5.82 -7.13 -4.90
CA GLU A 28 -6.85 -7.29 -3.86
C GLU A 28 -7.55 -5.99 -3.46
N PHE A 29 -6.84 -4.86 -3.45
CA PHE A 29 -7.42 -3.59 -3.00
C PHE A 29 -7.97 -2.73 -4.14
N LEU A 30 -7.67 -3.02 -5.41
CA LEU A 30 -8.17 -2.22 -6.53
C LEU A 30 -9.72 -2.16 -6.62
N PRO A 31 -10.47 -3.27 -6.44
CA PRO A 31 -11.94 -3.20 -6.44
C PRO A 31 -12.46 -2.30 -5.33
N LEU A 32 -11.88 -2.41 -4.13
CA LEU A 32 -12.24 -1.63 -2.95
C LEU A 32 -11.96 -0.13 -3.14
N VAL A 33 -10.74 0.20 -3.58
CA VAL A 33 -10.31 1.58 -3.89
C VAL A 33 -11.23 2.19 -4.95
N THR A 34 -11.62 1.41 -5.96
CA THR A 34 -12.54 1.86 -7.02
C THR A 34 -13.94 2.09 -6.47
N ALA A 35 -14.49 1.15 -5.71
CA ALA A 35 -15.83 1.23 -5.13
C ALA A 35 -15.97 2.41 -4.17
N ARG A 36 -14.93 2.73 -3.40
CA ARG A 36 -14.90 3.87 -2.48
C ARG A 36 -14.53 5.20 -3.16
N GLY A 37 -14.19 5.19 -4.44
CA GLY A 37 -13.87 6.42 -5.19
C GLY A 37 -12.57 7.10 -4.75
N TYR A 38 -11.66 6.37 -4.10
CA TYR A 38 -10.38 6.91 -3.66
C TYR A 38 -9.49 7.22 -4.88
N ALA A 39 -8.99 8.46 -4.99
CA ALA A 39 -8.06 8.83 -6.04
C ALA A 39 -6.61 8.45 -5.69
N LEU A 40 -6.41 7.16 -5.46
CA LEU A 40 -5.10 6.57 -5.15
C LEU A 40 -4.23 6.53 -6.40
N ILE A 41 -3.04 7.11 -6.32
CA ILE A 41 -2.11 7.25 -7.46
C ILE A 41 -1.03 6.17 -7.42
N SER A 42 -0.54 5.85 -6.23
CA SER A 42 0.46 4.82 -6.05
C SER A 42 0.47 4.23 -4.65
N VAL A 43 0.91 2.98 -4.56
CA VAL A 43 1.34 2.30 -3.32
C VAL A 43 2.79 1.85 -3.52
N THR A 44 3.74 2.43 -2.80
CA THR A 44 5.17 2.14 -2.98
C THR A 44 5.81 1.60 -1.71
N GLU A 45 6.88 0.82 -1.85
CA GLU A 45 7.69 0.41 -0.69
C GLU A 45 8.39 1.62 -0.08
N MET A 46 8.48 1.70 1.24
CA MET A 46 9.43 2.57 1.96
C MET A 46 10.33 1.74 2.87
N CYS A 47 11.55 2.21 3.09
CA CYS A 47 12.52 1.57 3.97
C CYS A 47 13.32 2.63 4.76
N CYS A 48 14.15 2.19 5.72
CA CYS A 48 15.03 3.10 6.46
C CYS A 48 16.09 3.79 5.58
N CYS A 49 16.29 3.32 4.35
CA CYS A 49 17.32 3.76 3.41
C CYS A 49 16.79 4.31 2.07
N GLY A 50 15.48 4.33 1.83
CA GLY A 50 14.93 4.79 0.56
C GLY A 50 13.42 4.62 0.44
N ASP A 51 12.89 5.01 -0.72
CA ASP A 51 11.47 4.98 -1.05
C ASP A 51 11.27 4.60 -2.52
N GLY A 52 10.35 3.67 -2.78
CA GLY A 52 10.00 3.16 -4.11
C GLY A 52 9.50 4.26 -5.05
N LEU A 53 8.94 5.35 -4.52
CA LEU A 53 8.53 6.49 -5.34
C LEU A 53 9.70 7.08 -6.15
N ASP A 54 10.92 7.02 -5.63
CA ASP A 54 12.12 7.54 -6.30
C ASP A 54 12.56 6.66 -7.48
N HIS A 55 11.96 5.47 -7.62
CA HIS A 55 12.21 4.52 -8.70
C HIS A 55 11.10 4.51 -9.76
N LEU A 56 10.06 5.33 -9.59
CA LEU A 56 9.03 5.51 -10.63
C LEU A 56 9.57 6.29 -11.83
N PRO A 57 9.16 5.95 -13.06
CA PRO A 57 9.61 6.64 -14.26
C PRO A 57 9.23 8.13 -14.25
N GLY A 58 10.15 8.98 -14.71
CA GLY A 58 9.93 10.43 -14.82
C GLY A 58 9.99 11.21 -13.49
N ARG A 59 10.35 10.56 -12.37
CA ARG A 59 10.57 11.25 -11.09
C ARG A 59 12.00 11.77 -10.98
N ARG A 60 12.14 13.01 -10.47
CA ARG A 60 13.44 13.51 -10.01
C ARG A 60 13.80 12.82 -8.70
N ARG A 61 15.03 12.32 -8.63
CA ARG A 61 15.58 11.67 -7.44
C ARG A 61 15.60 12.67 -6.28
N ARG A 62 14.89 12.34 -5.20
CA ARG A 62 14.86 13.15 -3.98
C ARG A 62 16.04 12.75 -3.07
N PRO A 63 16.47 13.62 -2.14
CA PRO A 63 17.40 13.21 -1.10
C PRO A 63 16.82 12.02 -0.32
N ALA A 64 17.62 10.99 -0.08
CA ALA A 64 17.17 9.82 0.67
C ALA A 64 16.68 10.25 2.06
N ARG A 65 15.39 10.04 2.33
CA ARG A 65 14.79 10.35 3.63
C ARG A 65 14.96 9.13 4.53
N ARG A 66 15.72 9.26 5.62
CA ARG A 66 15.74 8.23 6.66
C ARG A 66 14.38 8.23 7.36
N MET A 67 13.62 7.16 7.14
CA MET A 67 12.33 6.98 7.82
C MET A 67 12.56 6.36 9.21
N PRO A 68 11.95 6.92 10.27
CA PRO A 68 12.00 6.34 11.61
C PRO A 68 11.55 4.88 11.62
N SER A 69 12.12 4.08 12.52
CA SER A 69 11.87 2.63 12.58
C SER A 69 10.45 2.27 13.01
N ASN A 70 9.76 3.19 13.69
CA ASN A 70 8.38 3.03 14.18
C ASN A 70 7.32 3.48 13.16
N VAL A 71 7.70 3.99 11.99
CA VAL A 71 6.76 4.36 10.92
C VAL A 71 6.58 3.14 10.00
N LEU A 72 5.37 2.58 9.99
CA LEU A 72 5.01 1.43 9.16
C LEU A 72 4.42 1.85 7.80
N GLY A 73 3.83 3.04 7.71
CA GLY A 73 3.36 3.60 6.45
C GLY A 73 3.11 5.10 6.57
N TYR A 74 2.80 5.73 5.44
CA TYR A 74 2.18 7.05 5.42
C TYR A 74 1.41 7.31 4.11
N ASN A 75 0.31 8.04 4.22
CA ASN A 75 -0.46 8.58 3.10
C ASN A 75 -0.09 10.04 2.82
N LEU A 76 0.52 10.28 1.66
CA LEU A 76 0.80 11.62 1.16
C LEU A 76 -0.37 12.10 0.28
N THR A 77 -1.22 12.94 0.87
CA THR A 77 -2.36 13.56 0.18
C THR A 77 -1.96 14.88 -0.48
N THR A 78 -2.29 15.05 -1.76
CA THR A 78 -2.14 16.32 -2.50
C THR A 78 -3.45 16.64 -3.21
N GLY A 79 -4.18 17.64 -2.70
CA GLY A 79 -5.57 17.88 -3.11
C GLY A 79 -6.43 16.66 -2.78
N ARG A 80 -7.05 16.05 -3.80
CA ARG A 80 -7.84 14.81 -3.65
C ARG A 80 -7.05 13.53 -3.91
N ARG A 81 -5.76 13.62 -4.23
CA ARG A 81 -4.94 12.50 -4.71
C ARG A 81 -4.10 11.94 -3.58
N HIS A 82 -4.03 10.61 -3.48
CA HIS A 82 -3.28 9.92 -2.42
C HIS A 82 -2.10 9.16 -3.00
N SER A 83 -0.95 9.20 -2.32
CA SER A 83 0.20 8.33 -2.59
C SER A 83 0.57 7.66 -1.27
N ILE A 84 0.44 6.34 -1.21
CA ILE A 84 0.67 5.57 0.00
C ILE A 84 2.06 4.94 -0.08
N HIS A 85 2.78 4.97 1.02
CA HIS A 85 4.11 4.42 1.16
C HIS A 85 4.09 3.41 2.31
N LEU A 86 4.45 2.15 2.05
CA LEU A 86 4.36 1.05 3.00
C LEU A 86 5.74 0.51 3.34
N ARG A 87 6.04 0.40 4.63
CA ARG A 87 7.20 -0.34 5.10
C ARG A 87 6.92 -1.82 4.91
N MET A 88 7.65 -2.43 3.98
CA MET A 88 7.53 -3.86 3.69
C MET A 88 8.63 -4.70 4.34
N ARG A 89 9.55 -4.05 5.07
CA ARG A 89 10.72 -4.68 5.64
C ARG A 89 11.01 -4.24 7.07
N ARG A 90 11.46 -5.19 7.88
CA ARG A 90 12.03 -4.91 9.20
C ARG A 90 13.23 -3.94 9.05
N PRO A 91 13.30 -2.85 9.83
CA PRO A 91 14.44 -1.95 9.81
C PRO A 91 15.75 -2.70 10.07
N LYS A 92 16.84 -2.27 9.41
CA LYS A 92 18.21 -2.83 9.50
C LYS A 92 18.37 -4.22 8.86
N SER A 93 17.56 -5.21 9.23
CA SER A 93 17.69 -6.58 8.69
C SER A 93 17.16 -6.71 7.27
N HIS A 94 16.28 -5.80 6.84
CA HIS A 94 15.61 -5.82 5.54
C HIS A 94 14.78 -7.09 5.25
N ALA A 95 14.52 -7.91 6.27
CA ALA A 95 13.62 -9.05 6.18
C ALA A 95 12.21 -8.57 5.83
N LEU A 96 11.58 -9.18 4.82
CA LEU A 96 10.22 -8.87 4.41
C LEU A 96 9.23 -9.17 5.54
N LEU A 97 8.24 -8.30 5.68
CA LEU A 97 7.08 -8.51 6.55
C LEU A 97 6.11 -9.51 5.92
N SER A 98 5.20 -10.05 6.74
CA SER A 98 4.12 -10.90 6.20
C SER A 98 3.17 -10.08 5.33
N TYR A 99 2.36 -10.77 4.52
CA TYR A 99 1.33 -10.10 3.72
C TYR A 99 0.33 -9.36 4.62
N GLU A 100 -0.10 -10.00 5.70
CA GLU A 100 -1.11 -9.50 6.65
C GLU A 100 -0.61 -8.24 7.36
N GLU A 101 0.66 -8.18 7.75
CA GLU A 101 1.27 -6.98 8.35
C GLU A 101 1.23 -5.78 7.38
N VAL A 102 1.54 -6.01 6.10
CA VAL A 102 1.57 -4.94 5.09
C VAL A 102 0.14 -4.55 4.67
N ALA A 103 -0.76 -5.52 4.53
CA ALA A 103 -2.16 -5.29 4.18
C ALA A 103 -2.89 -4.50 5.27
N GLY A 104 -2.70 -4.84 6.56
CA GLY A 104 -3.26 -4.05 7.67
C GLY A 104 -2.74 -2.62 7.69
N THR A 105 -1.46 -2.42 7.38
CA THR A 105 -0.90 -1.07 7.21
C THR A 105 -1.55 -0.34 6.02
N LEU A 106 -1.81 -1.03 4.90
CA LEU A 106 -2.53 -0.41 3.77
C LEU A 106 -3.96 -0.02 4.15
N CYS A 107 -4.69 -0.84 4.90
CA CYS A 107 -6.03 -0.48 5.40
C CYS A 107 -6.00 0.80 6.24
N HIS A 108 -5.01 0.91 7.14
CA HIS A 108 -4.78 2.12 7.94
C HIS A 108 -4.53 3.35 7.05
N GLU A 109 -3.63 3.25 6.07
CA GLU A 109 -3.32 4.38 5.18
C GLU A 109 -4.48 4.72 4.22
N LEU A 110 -5.33 3.76 3.88
CA LEU A 110 -6.55 4.01 3.11
C LEU A 110 -7.60 4.75 3.92
N ALA A 111 -7.73 4.49 5.23
CA ALA A 111 -8.61 5.27 6.11
C ALA A 111 -8.22 6.76 6.14
N HIS A 112 -6.93 7.07 5.98
CA HIS A 112 -6.45 8.44 5.80
C HIS A 112 -6.90 9.14 4.50
N CYS A 113 -7.53 8.42 3.55
CA CYS A 113 -8.24 9.05 2.43
C CYS A 113 -9.49 9.81 2.89
N GLU A 114 -10.07 9.44 4.03
CA GLU A 114 -11.32 10.01 4.56
C GLU A 114 -11.10 10.78 5.87
N ARG A 115 -10.24 10.27 6.76
CA ARG A 115 -10.05 10.82 8.11
C ARG A 115 -8.57 11.00 8.45
N GLY A 116 -8.17 12.24 8.75
CA GLY A 116 -6.79 12.55 9.15
C GLY A 116 -6.45 12.11 10.59
N PRO A 117 -7.20 12.54 11.62
CA PRO A 117 -6.92 12.19 13.01
C PRO A 117 -7.24 10.73 13.35
N HIS A 118 -6.44 10.09 14.21
CA HIS A 118 -6.72 8.75 14.74
C HIS A 118 -7.75 8.77 15.88
N ASP A 119 -9.00 9.07 15.53
CA ASP A 119 -10.13 9.03 16.46
C ASP A 119 -11.07 7.84 16.18
N VAL A 120 -12.17 7.76 16.92
CA VAL A 120 -13.15 6.66 16.78
C VAL A 120 -13.62 6.53 15.33
N GLN A 121 -13.86 7.64 14.63
CA GLN A 121 -14.30 7.61 13.23
C GLN A 121 -13.22 7.01 12.32
N PHE A 122 -11.95 7.32 12.55
CA PHE A 122 -10.84 6.70 11.81
C PHE A 122 -10.85 5.18 11.97
N TYR A 123 -10.97 4.67 13.19
CA TYR A 123 -10.98 3.22 13.44
C TYR A 123 -12.22 2.54 12.85
N THR A 124 -13.39 3.18 12.90
CA THR A 124 -14.59 2.68 12.23
C THR A 124 -14.41 2.58 10.70
N ILE A 125 -13.76 3.57 10.08
CA ILE A 125 -13.45 3.54 8.64
C ILE A 125 -12.45 2.43 8.34
N MET A 126 -11.40 2.28 9.14
CA MET A 126 -10.39 1.24 8.99
C MET A 126 -11.02 -0.17 9.08
N GLU A 127 -11.85 -0.42 10.09
CA GLU A 127 -12.58 -1.68 10.26
C GLU A 127 -13.50 -1.96 9.06
N SER A 128 -14.26 -0.96 8.61
CA SER A 128 -15.07 -1.08 7.40
C SER A 128 -14.23 -1.43 6.15
N ILE A 129 -13.01 -0.91 6.05
CA ILE A 129 -12.08 -1.24 4.95
C ILE A 129 -11.67 -2.71 5.01
N GLU A 130 -11.30 -3.19 6.19
CA GLU A 130 -10.91 -4.58 6.43
C GLU A 130 -12.07 -5.55 6.14
N GLU A 131 -13.26 -5.25 6.66
CA GLU A 131 -14.48 -6.06 6.41
C GLU A 131 -14.84 -6.11 4.93
N GLN A 132 -14.77 -4.98 4.22
CA GLN A 132 -15.05 -4.95 2.78
C GLN A 132 -14.01 -5.75 1.99
N HIS A 133 -12.73 -5.65 2.34
CA HIS A 133 -11.68 -6.45 1.71
C HIS A 133 -11.89 -7.94 1.93
N ALA A 134 -12.18 -8.36 3.17
CA ALA A 134 -12.51 -9.75 3.49
C ALA A 134 -13.75 -10.26 2.73
N ALA A 135 -14.80 -9.43 2.64
CA ALA A 135 -16.00 -9.76 1.88
C ALA A 135 -15.74 -9.88 0.37
N TYR A 136 -14.81 -9.10 -0.18
CA TYR A 136 -14.44 -9.19 -1.60
C TYR A 136 -13.62 -10.43 -1.90
N LEU A 137 -12.72 -10.83 -1.00
CA LEU A 137 -12.02 -12.12 -1.07
C LEU A 137 -13.02 -13.28 -1.05
N ALA A 138 -13.90 -13.33 -0.05
CA ALA A 138 -14.88 -14.41 0.09
C ALA A 138 -15.87 -14.55 -1.09
N LYS A 139 -16.13 -13.46 -1.81
CA LYS A 139 -17.01 -13.42 -2.99
C LYS A 139 -16.28 -13.66 -4.31
N GLY A 140 -14.95 -13.87 -4.30
CA GLY A 140 -14.16 -13.99 -5.52
C GLY A 140 -14.13 -12.72 -6.38
N LEU A 141 -14.40 -11.55 -5.78
CA LEU A 141 -14.36 -10.25 -6.46
C LEU A 141 -12.93 -9.71 -6.58
N VAL A 142 -11.99 -10.37 -5.92
CA VAL A 142 -10.57 -10.16 -6.06
C VAL A 142 -10.03 -11.22 -7.01
N VAL A 143 -9.24 -10.78 -7.99
CA VAL A 143 -8.63 -11.68 -8.98
C VAL A 143 -7.13 -11.82 -8.79
N ASP A 144 -6.56 -12.92 -9.27
CA ASP A 144 -5.13 -13.13 -9.42
C ASP A 144 -4.57 -12.34 -10.62
N ARG A 145 -3.28 -12.52 -10.91
CA ARG A 145 -2.63 -11.86 -12.05
C ARG A 145 -3.20 -12.28 -13.41
N ALA A 146 -3.86 -13.43 -13.50
CA ALA A 146 -4.46 -13.96 -14.71
C ALA A 146 -5.96 -13.60 -14.83
N GLY A 147 -6.53 -12.91 -13.83
CA GLY A 147 -7.91 -12.47 -13.84
C GLY A 147 -8.90 -13.50 -13.26
N PHE A 148 -8.41 -14.57 -12.61
CA PHE A 148 -9.26 -15.55 -11.95
C PHE A 148 -9.50 -15.18 -10.49
N PRO A 149 -10.69 -15.43 -9.92
CA PRO A 149 -10.93 -15.23 -8.49
C PRO A 149 -9.85 -15.88 -7.61
N LEU A 150 -9.38 -15.17 -6.57
CA LEU A 150 -8.55 -15.80 -5.53
C LEU A 150 -9.44 -16.74 -4.71
N GLU A 151 -9.13 -18.04 -4.71
CA GLU A 151 -9.76 -19.08 -3.87
C GLU A 151 -9.33 -18.99 -2.39
#